data_AF-A0A1G6AKF8-F1
#
_entry.id   AF-A0A1G6AKF8-F1
#
_cell.length_a   1.000
_cell.length_b   1.000
_cell.length_c   1.000
_cell.angle_alpha   90.00
_cell.angle_beta   90.00
_cell.angle_gamma   90.00
#
_symmetry.space_group_name_H-M   'P 1'
#
loop_
_entity.id
_entity.type
_entity.pdbx_description
1 polymer ?
#
loop_
_entity_poly.entity_id
_entity_poly.type
_entity_poly.pdbx_seq_one_letter_code
_entity_poly.pdbx_strand_id
1 'polypeptide(L)' 'MAKIGFGLDAGDLFPKMQVRLTSGEVIDVPDWFKGAYGLFLVYRGHW' A
#
# COMPACT_ATOMS: atom_id res chain seq x y z
N MET A 1 24.14 7.75 -3.76
CA MET A 1 23.71 6.42 -3.29
C MET A 1 22.33 6.61 -2.68
N ALA A 2 21.26 6.23 -3.39
CA ALA A 2 19.89 6.46 -2.92
C ALA A 2 19.64 5.58 -1.69
N LYS A 3 19.27 6.21 -0.56
CA LYS A 3 18.97 5.53 0.69
C LYS A 3 17.57 4.92 0.55
N ILE A 4 17.51 3.61 0.30
CA ILE A 4 16.24 2.87 0.23
C ILE A 4 15.68 2.85 1.65
N GLY A 5 14.50 3.45 1.84
CA GLY A 5 13.92 3.77 3.15
C GLY A 5 13.63 2.55 4.02
N PHE A 6 13.62 2.78 5.34
CA PHE A 6 13.29 1.82 6.38
C PHE A 6 11.94 1.13 6.10
N GLY A 7 11.84 -0.17 6.41
CA GLY A 7 10.58 -0.91 6.33
C GLY A 7 9.52 -0.32 7.26
N LEU A 8 8.25 -0.67 7.04
CA LEU A 8 7.17 -0.30 7.95
C LEU A 8 7.22 -1.21 9.19
N ASP A 9 7.24 -0.62 10.37
CA ASP A 9 7.16 -1.32 11.65
C ASP A 9 5.74 -1.26 12.25
N ALA A 10 5.49 -2.06 13.28
CA ALA A 10 4.21 -2.09 13.96
C ALA A 10 3.95 -0.75 14.69
N GLY A 11 2.81 -0.12 14.38
CA GLY A 11 2.44 1.18 14.93
C GLY A 11 2.75 2.36 14.02
N ASP A 12 3.50 2.15 12.93
CA ASP A 12 3.73 3.18 11.92
C ASP A 12 2.44 3.52 11.17
N LEU A 13 2.33 4.79 10.76
CA LEU A 13 1.29 5.20 9.84
C LEU A 13 1.54 4.58 8.47
N PHE A 14 0.51 3.93 7.92
CA PHE A 14 0.60 3.39 6.57
C PHE A 14 0.78 4.53 5.55
N PRO A 15 1.70 4.40 4.57
CA PRO A 15 2.00 5.48 3.63
C PRO A 15 0.83 5.78 2.70
N LYS A 16 0.65 7.05 2.36
CA LYS A 16 -0.28 7.46 1.30
C LYS A 16 0.31 7.15 -0.06
N MET A 17 -0.41 6.37 -0.87
CA MET A 17 0.04 6.00 -2.22
C MET A 17 -1.11 5.66 -3.16
N GLN A 18 -0.87 5.86 -4.45
CA GLN A 18 -1.75 5.42 -5.51
C GLN A 18 -1.32 4.06 -6.04
N VAL A 19 -2.27 3.13 -6.14
CA VAL A 19 -2.06 1.81 -6.69
C VAL A 19 -2.96 1.63 -7.91
N ARG A 20 -2.37 1.26 -9.03
CA ARG A 20 -3.11 0.83 -10.22
C ARG A 20 -3.35 -0.68 -10.14
N LEU A 21 -4.60 -1.09 -10.15
CA LEU A 21 -5.02 -2.48 -10.14
C LEU A 21 -4.87 -3.11 -11.53
N THR A 22 -4.89 -4.45 -11.58
CA THR A 22 -4.87 -5.21 -12.85
C THR A 22 -6.12 -4.96 -13.70
N SER A 23 -7.23 -4.54 -13.08
CA SER A 23 -8.43 -4.06 -13.77
C SER A 23 -8.22 -2.73 -14.50
N GLY A 24 -7.13 -2.02 -14.23
CA GLY A 24 -6.85 -0.67 -14.73
C GLY A 24 -7.33 0.46 -13.80
N GLU A 25 -8.17 0.14 -12.80
CA GLU A 25 -8.62 1.06 -11.75
C GLU A 25 -7.45 1.61 -10.93
N VAL A 26 -7.57 2.84 -10.45
CA VAL A 26 -6.57 3.48 -9.57
C VAL A 26 -7.23 3.74 -8.23
N ILE A 27 -6.60 3.25 -7.17
CA ILE A 27 -7.06 3.41 -5.78
C ILE A 27 -6.06 4.21 -4.96
N ASP A 28 -6.57 5.01 -4.02
CA ASP A 28 -5.76 5.74 -3.04
C ASP A 28 -5.71 4.98 -1.71
N VAL A 29 -4.54 4.46 -1.33
CA VAL A 29 -4.32 3.74 -0.07
C VAL A 29 -3.68 4.69 0.95
N PRO A 30 -4.06 4.67 2.25
CA PRO A 30 -5.06 3.81 2.88
C PRO A 30 -6.50 4.36 2.82
N ASP A 31 -6.74 5.49 2.14
CA ASP A 31 -8.05 6.17 2.12
C ASP A 31 -9.18 5.27 1.56
N TRP A 32 -8.86 4.31 0.70
CA TRP A 32 -9.78 3.27 0.19
C TRP A 32 -10.41 2.42 1.32
N PHE A 33 -9.72 2.25 2.45
CA PHE A 33 -10.19 1.47 3.60
C PHE A 33 -10.93 2.33 4.65
N LYS A 34 -11.16 3.62 4.38
CA LYS A 34 -11.69 4.56 5.38
C LYS A 34 -13.03 4.08 5.96
N GLY A 35 -13.09 4.04 7.28
CA GLY A 35 -14.28 3.59 8.03
C GLY A 35 -14.26 2.09 8.39
N ALA A 36 -13.22 1.35 7.99
CA ALA A 36 -13.02 -0.05 8.35
C ALA A 36 -11.53 -0.36 8.61
N TYR A 37 -11.26 -1.52 9.21
CA TYR A 37 -9.91 -2.08 9.21
C TYR A 37 -9.61 -2.70 7.84
N GLY A 38 -8.41 -2.43 7.31
CA GLY A 38 -7.94 -2.95 6.03
C GLY A 38 -6.70 -3.82 6.19
N LEU A 39 -6.55 -4.81 5.30
CA LEU A 39 -5.34 -5.63 5.18
C LEU A 39 -4.72 -5.38 3.81
N PHE A 40 -3.43 -5.01 3.78
CA PHE A 40 -2.69 -4.76 2.54
C PHE A 40 -1.53 -5.76 2.42
N LEU A 41 -1.58 -6.62 1.41
CA LEU A 41 -0.60 -7.69 1.18
C LEU A 41 0.18 -7.41 -0.10
N VAL A 42 1.52 -7.40 0.01
CA VAL A 42 2.41 -7.19 -1.13
C VAL A 42 3.07 -8.51 -1.50
N TYR A 43 2.84 -8.96 -2.73
CA TYR A 43 3.44 -10.16 -3.30
C TYR A 43 4.46 -9.78 -4.37
N ARG A 44 5.49 -10.62 -4.56
CA ARG A 44 6.55 -10.38 -5.56
C ARG A 44 6.06 -10.45 -7.01
N GLY A 45 4.91 -11.10 -7.23
CA GLY A 45 4.29 -11.21 -8.54
C GLY A 45 2.93 -11.90 -8.43
N HIS A 46 2.17 -11.84 -9.52
CA HIS A 46 0.96 -12.62 -9.76
C HIS A 46 1.19 -13.47 -11.02
N TRP A 47 0.37 -14.50 -11.18
CA TRP A 47 0.39 -15.34 -12.40
C TRP A 47 -0.38 -14.67 -13.53
#